data_AF-A0A7S2Z021-F1
#
_entry.id   AF-A0A7S2Z021-F1
#
_cell.length_a   1.000
_cell.length_b   1.000
_cell.length_c   1.000
_cell.angle_alpha   90.00
_cell.angle_beta   90.00
_cell.angle_gamma   90.00
#
_symmetry.space_group_name_H-M   'P 1'
#
loop_
_entity.id
_entity.type
_entity.pdbx_description
1 polymer ?
#
loop_
_entity_poly.entity_id
_entity_poly.type
_entity_poly.pdbx_seq_one_letter_code
_entity_poly.pdbx_strand_id
1 'polypeptide(L)'
;AEFNEDEGSPSKSSQSLGGARFEFGFNTECKDLYGVMMYHNNRLITPYVRVGIQLEANAKGVGVLGICDADFLVPTHNKQSFQDSPAYRNLLKKLAETLKVFWWDRVESQEQEEGSLAPKRKRPAKKKVPDVLWVQCEYPKCLKWRTLPTGTDMAALPQIWYCTMHPNPAIAQSNHAFPEEVYVDDNTVVEETKKRKLAWREERKQKKIAEEKKKEEEIQKLKELSEKQAAELQQRELAAQAAAQVAEEVAKRRQEEMRQEE
;
A
#
# COMPACT_ATOMS: atom_id res chain seq x y z
N ALA A 1 23.16 -35.49 -28.06
CA ALA A 1 23.52 -35.10 -26.69
C ALA A 1 23.34 -33.59 -26.64
N GLU A 2 22.20 -33.21 -26.08
CA GLU A 2 21.74 -31.84 -25.93
C GLU A 2 22.69 -31.07 -25.01
N PHE A 3 23.05 -29.86 -25.40
CA PHE A 3 23.79 -28.92 -24.56
C PHE A 3 22.80 -27.81 -24.19
N ASN A 4 22.34 -27.84 -22.94
CA ASN A 4 21.42 -26.88 -22.35
C ASN A 4 22.07 -25.49 -22.29
N GLU A 5 21.43 -24.50 -22.90
CA GLU A 5 21.69 -23.09 -22.59
C GLU A 5 20.73 -22.64 -21.49
N ASP A 6 21.32 -21.93 -20.54
CA ASP A 6 20.84 -21.55 -19.22
C ASP A 6 19.73 -20.48 -19.31
N GLU A 7 18.69 -20.67 -18.49
CA GLU A 7 17.50 -19.83 -18.35
C GLU A 7 17.85 -18.46 -17.74
N GLY A 8 18.04 -17.47 -18.61
CA GLY A 8 18.12 -16.05 -18.26
C GLY A 8 16.79 -15.50 -17.72
N SER A 9 16.64 -15.54 -16.40
CA SER A 9 15.75 -14.74 -15.54
C SER A 9 15.09 -13.49 -16.20
N PRO A 10 13.75 -13.34 -16.17
CA PRO A 10 13.11 -12.13 -16.70
C PRO A 10 13.23 -10.97 -15.68
N SER A 11 13.93 -9.92 -16.12
CA SER A 11 14.20 -8.71 -15.37
C SER A 11 12.96 -7.80 -15.22
N LYS A 12 12.65 -7.52 -13.95
CA LYS A 12 12.21 -6.24 -13.35
C LYS A 12 11.29 -5.35 -14.21
N SER A 13 10.00 -5.45 -13.96
CA SER A 13 8.94 -4.69 -14.60
C SER A 13 8.87 -3.22 -14.14
N SER A 14 9.23 -2.30 -15.04
CA SER A 14 8.61 -0.98 -15.10
C SER A 14 7.10 -1.17 -15.30
N GLN A 15 6.23 -0.54 -14.52
CA GLN A 15 4.80 -0.53 -14.87
C GLN A 15 4.55 0.43 -16.05
N SER A 16 4.87 -0.03 -17.25
CA SER A 16 4.34 0.50 -18.51
C SER A 16 2.94 -0.09 -18.73
N LEU A 17 1.96 0.30 -17.92
CA LEU A 17 0.58 -0.11 -18.15
C LEU A 17 -0.15 0.98 -18.93
N GLY A 18 -0.26 0.78 -20.24
CA GLY A 18 -1.01 1.65 -21.15
C GLY A 18 -0.23 2.82 -21.75
N GLY A 19 1.08 2.65 -21.98
CA GLY A 19 1.90 3.61 -22.74
C GLY A 19 2.27 4.92 -22.00
N ALA A 20 1.82 5.12 -20.76
CA ALA A 20 2.14 6.30 -19.95
C ALA A 20 3.14 5.96 -18.83
N ARG A 21 4.14 6.82 -18.60
CA ARG A 21 4.95 6.83 -17.37
C ARG A 21 4.47 7.98 -16.49
N PHE A 22 4.32 7.76 -15.19
CA PHE A 22 4.00 8.85 -14.27
C PHE A 22 4.48 8.60 -12.84
N GLU A 23 4.70 9.68 -12.10
CA GLU A 23 5.19 9.69 -10.73
C GLU A 23 4.45 10.76 -9.91
N PHE A 24 4.37 10.57 -8.58
CA PHE A 24 3.77 11.52 -7.65
C PHE A 24 4.75 11.94 -6.56
N GLY A 25 4.71 13.22 -6.19
CA GLY A 25 5.48 13.81 -5.11
C GLY A 25 4.71 14.91 -4.40
N PHE A 26 5.26 15.44 -3.32
CA PHE A 26 4.72 16.63 -2.66
C PHE A 26 5.42 17.89 -3.15
N ASN A 27 4.66 18.93 -3.45
CA ASN A 27 5.23 20.25 -3.69
C ASN A 27 5.86 20.77 -2.39
N THR A 28 7.17 21.05 -2.45
CA THR A 28 7.97 21.56 -1.34
C THR A 28 7.91 23.08 -1.24
N GLU A 29 7.61 23.78 -2.32
CA GLU A 29 7.63 25.24 -2.42
C GLU A 29 6.25 25.87 -2.17
N CYS A 30 5.23 25.43 -2.92
CA CYS A 30 3.89 26.03 -2.87
C CYS A 30 2.79 24.97 -2.86
N LYS A 31 2.06 24.85 -1.73
CA LYS A 31 1.04 23.81 -1.57
C LYS A 31 -0.19 23.99 -2.45
N ASP A 32 -0.45 25.22 -2.91
CA ASP A 32 -1.62 25.55 -3.73
C ASP A 32 -1.42 25.19 -5.21
N LEU A 33 -0.16 25.03 -5.62
CA LEU A 33 0.23 24.53 -6.94
C LEU A 33 0.40 23.01 -6.87
N TYR A 34 -0.69 22.30 -7.15
CA TYR A 34 -0.74 20.84 -7.10
C TYR A 34 -1.54 20.28 -8.29
N GLY A 35 -1.61 18.97 -8.46
CA GLY A 35 -2.22 18.31 -9.62
C GLY A 35 -1.19 17.70 -10.56
N VAL A 36 -1.67 17.12 -11.67
CA VAL A 36 -0.84 16.38 -12.62
C VAL A 36 -0.39 17.29 -13.76
N MET A 37 0.92 17.33 -13.98
CA MET A 37 1.59 17.93 -15.12
C MET A 37 1.70 16.87 -16.22
N MET A 38 0.99 17.07 -17.32
CA MET A 38 0.95 16.09 -18.42
C MET A 38 1.80 16.55 -19.60
N TYR A 39 2.77 15.71 -19.97
CA TYR A 39 3.73 15.92 -21.04
C TYR A 39 3.43 15.00 -22.23
N HIS A 40 3.85 15.43 -23.41
CA HIS A 40 3.84 14.65 -24.64
C HIS A 40 5.06 15.05 -25.47
N ASN A 41 5.94 14.08 -25.76
CA ASN A 41 7.23 14.25 -26.42
C ASN A 41 8.07 15.36 -25.76
N ASN A 42 8.26 15.25 -24.44
CA ASN A 42 9.03 16.19 -23.62
C ASN A 42 8.49 17.64 -23.61
N ARG A 43 7.24 17.85 -24.04
CA ARG A 43 6.55 19.14 -24.01
C ARG A 43 5.36 19.09 -23.06
N LEU A 44 5.28 20.05 -22.15
CA LEU A 44 4.11 20.23 -21.30
C LEU A 44 2.89 20.58 -22.15
N ILE A 45 1.81 19.81 -21.99
CA ILE A 45 0.53 20.02 -22.68
C ILE A 45 -0.49 20.64 -21.72
N THR A 46 -0.71 19.99 -20.57
CA THR A 46 -1.70 20.45 -19.59
C THR A 46 -1.08 20.47 -18.20
N PRO A 47 -0.91 21.65 -17.59
CA PRO A 47 -0.44 21.76 -16.21
C PRO A 47 -1.58 21.55 -15.20
N TYR A 48 -1.22 21.11 -13.99
CA TYR A 48 -2.08 21.09 -12.79
C TYR A 48 -3.47 20.43 -12.96
N VAL A 49 -3.55 19.35 -13.74
CA VAL A 49 -4.80 18.59 -13.92
C VAL A 49 -5.19 17.94 -12.60
N ARG A 50 -6.38 18.27 -12.09
CA ARG A 50 -6.91 17.71 -10.85
C ARG A 50 -7.49 16.32 -11.11
N VAL A 51 -7.08 15.33 -10.33
CA VAL A 51 -7.55 13.94 -10.48
C VAL A 51 -7.99 13.32 -9.15
N GLY A 52 -9.03 12.47 -9.21
CA GLY A 52 -9.47 11.65 -8.08
C GLY A 52 -9.83 12.45 -6.84
N ILE A 53 -9.18 12.11 -5.71
CA ILE A 53 -9.43 12.74 -4.40
C ILE A 53 -9.19 14.26 -4.40
N GLN A 54 -8.44 14.82 -5.37
CA GLN A 54 -8.22 16.26 -5.49
C GLN A 54 -9.44 17.04 -6.00
N LEU A 55 -10.43 16.35 -6.58
CA LEU A 55 -11.68 16.94 -7.06
C LEU A 55 -12.74 17.02 -5.96
N GLU A 56 -12.53 16.31 -4.85
CA GLU A 56 -13.45 16.34 -3.71
C GLU A 56 -13.30 17.67 -2.95
N ALA A 57 -14.38 18.17 -2.34
CA ALA A 57 -14.38 19.38 -1.52
C ALA A 57 -13.75 19.13 -0.13
N ASN A 58 -12.52 18.61 -0.09
CA ASN A 58 -11.78 18.32 1.12
C ASN A 58 -10.30 18.70 0.96
N ALA A 59 -9.56 18.69 2.07
CA ALA A 59 -8.12 18.98 2.05
C ALA A 59 -7.27 17.80 1.53
N LYS A 60 -7.88 16.73 0.99
CA LYS A 60 -7.16 15.52 0.59
C LYS A 60 -6.51 15.72 -0.78
N GLY A 61 -5.28 15.25 -0.92
CA GLY A 61 -4.52 15.40 -2.16
C GLY A 61 -3.98 16.81 -2.41
N VAL A 62 -4.21 17.78 -1.50
CA VAL A 62 -3.63 19.13 -1.57
C VAL A 62 -2.11 19.06 -1.43
N GLY A 63 -1.41 19.75 -2.31
CA GLY A 63 0.06 19.74 -2.37
C GLY A 63 0.67 18.53 -3.07
N VAL A 64 -0.11 17.58 -3.59
CA VAL A 64 0.42 16.46 -4.39
C VAL A 64 0.56 16.87 -5.85
N LEU A 65 1.79 16.81 -6.36
CA LEU A 65 2.10 16.96 -7.78
C LEU A 65 2.26 15.58 -8.42
N GLY A 66 1.75 15.44 -9.63
CA GLY A 66 2.07 14.31 -10.49
C GLY A 66 2.79 14.78 -11.75
N ILE A 67 3.75 14.02 -12.24
CA ILE A 67 4.36 14.23 -13.56
C ILE A 67 3.99 13.02 -14.41
N CYS A 68 3.47 13.24 -15.61
CA CYS A 68 3.01 12.17 -16.49
C CYS A 68 3.46 12.39 -17.93
N ASP A 69 4.22 11.44 -18.47
CA ASP A 69 4.54 11.34 -19.88
C ASP A 69 3.45 10.52 -20.58
N ALA A 70 2.74 11.16 -21.51
CA ALA A 70 1.57 10.60 -22.18
C ALA A 70 1.70 10.65 -23.72
N ASP A 71 2.82 10.13 -24.23
CA ASP A 71 3.17 10.14 -25.66
C ASP A 71 2.20 9.33 -26.54
N PHE A 72 1.45 8.41 -25.95
CA PHE A 72 0.41 7.62 -26.62
C PHE A 72 -0.90 8.40 -26.83
N LEU A 73 -1.06 9.58 -26.22
CA LEU A 73 -2.24 10.41 -26.41
C LEU A 73 -2.03 11.41 -27.54
N VAL A 74 -3.13 11.83 -28.16
CA VAL A 74 -3.10 12.84 -29.22
C VAL A 74 -3.42 14.22 -28.61
N PRO A 75 -2.50 15.20 -28.66
CA PRO A 75 -2.80 16.58 -28.29
C PRO A 75 -3.87 17.19 -29.20
N THR A 76 -4.59 18.18 -28.69
CA THR A 76 -5.46 19.03 -29.50
C THR A 76 -4.64 19.93 -30.42
N HIS A 77 -5.30 20.55 -31.39
CA HIS A 77 -4.64 21.38 -32.41
C HIS A 77 -3.75 22.49 -31.81
N ASN A 78 -4.20 23.14 -30.73
CA ASN A 78 -3.44 24.19 -30.05
C ASN A 78 -2.40 23.65 -29.04
N LYS A 79 -2.30 22.33 -28.86
CA LYS A 79 -1.39 21.64 -27.92
C LYS A 79 -1.51 22.16 -26.48
N GLN A 80 -2.71 22.56 -26.06
CA GLN A 80 -3.02 22.97 -24.68
C GLN A 80 -3.87 21.94 -23.93
N SER A 81 -4.26 20.87 -24.61
CA SER A 81 -5.06 19.80 -24.04
C SER A 81 -4.86 18.51 -24.84
N PHE A 82 -5.34 17.39 -24.31
CA PHE A 82 -5.45 16.14 -25.05
C PHE A 82 -6.85 15.98 -25.62
N GLN A 83 -6.97 15.26 -26.74
CA GLN A 83 -8.27 14.87 -27.27
C GLN A 83 -8.98 13.96 -26.27
N ASP A 84 -10.29 14.20 -26.09
CA ASP A 84 -11.11 13.40 -25.19
C ASP A 84 -11.37 12.00 -25.79
N SER A 85 -10.43 11.10 -25.51
CA SER A 85 -10.42 9.72 -25.98
C SER A 85 -10.65 8.76 -24.81
N PRO A 86 -11.10 7.52 -25.07
CA PRO A 86 -11.14 6.47 -24.05
C PRO A 86 -9.78 6.26 -23.37
N ALA A 87 -8.69 6.38 -24.11
CA ALA A 87 -7.32 6.29 -23.60
C ALA A 87 -7.01 7.40 -22.58
N TYR A 88 -7.36 8.65 -22.90
CA TYR A 88 -7.20 9.79 -21.99
C TYR A 88 -8.02 9.62 -20.70
N ARG A 89 -9.30 9.24 -20.82
CA ARG A 89 -10.17 9.02 -19.65
C ARG A 89 -9.66 7.87 -18.77
N ASN A 90 -9.14 6.80 -19.38
CA ASN A 90 -8.55 5.69 -18.65
C ASN A 90 -7.26 6.10 -17.92
N LEU A 91 -6.41 6.93 -18.54
CA LEU A 91 -5.25 7.50 -17.89
C LEU A 91 -5.65 8.34 -16.67
N LEU A 92 -6.64 9.22 -16.79
CA LEU A 92 -7.13 10.02 -15.67
C LEU A 92 -7.65 9.16 -14.50
N LYS A 93 -8.38 8.08 -14.80
CA LYS A 93 -8.82 7.10 -13.78
C LYS A 93 -7.62 6.45 -13.09
N LYS A 94 -6.61 6.04 -13.85
CA LYS A 94 -5.42 5.39 -13.30
C LYS A 94 -4.58 6.34 -12.42
N LEU A 95 -4.42 7.59 -12.86
CA LEU A 95 -3.77 8.65 -12.10
C LEU A 95 -4.53 8.89 -10.79
N ALA A 96 -5.86 8.98 -10.84
CA ALA A 96 -6.71 9.14 -9.66
C ALA A 96 -6.56 8.00 -8.64
N GLU A 97 -6.56 6.74 -9.09
CA GLU A 97 -6.37 5.57 -8.23
C GLU A 97 -4.99 5.56 -7.59
N THR A 98 -3.95 5.87 -8.38
CA THR A 98 -2.56 5.82 -7.91
C THR A 98 -2.29 6.97 -6.93
N LEU A 99 -2.80 8.17 -7.22
CA LEU A 99 -2.73 9.32 -6.31
C LEU A 99 -3.39 8.99 -4.96
N LYS A 100 -4.55 8.33 -4.97
CA LYS A 100 -5.23 7.91 -3.75
C LYS A 100 -4.38 6.95 -2.92
N VAL A 101 -3.69 6.00 -3.57
CA VAL A 101 -2.76 5.09 -2.88
C VAL A 101 -1.58 5.86 -2.30
N PHE A 102 -0.95 6.73 -3.09
CA PHE A 102 0.18 7.56 -2.65
C PHE A 102 -0.18 8.44 -1.44
N TRP A 103 -1.33 9.11 -1.48
CA TRP A 103 -1.80 9.97 -0.40
C TRP A 103 -2.04 9.19 0.89
N TRP A 104 -2.74 8.05 0.83
CA TRP A 104 -2.97 7.20 1.99
C TRP A 104 -1.67 6.68 2.60
N ASP A 105 -0.73 6.24 1.76
CA ASP A 105 0.54 5.71 2.22
C ASP A 105 1.38 6.75 2.96
N ARG A 106 1.49 7.96 2.41
CA ARG A 106 2.39 9.01 2.91
C ARG A 106 1.78 9.92 3.97
N VAL A 107 0.45 10.07 4.03
CA VAL A 107 -0.22 10.97 4.98
C VAL A 107 -0.94 10.18 6.06
N GLU A 108 -1.85 9.29 5.68
CA GLU A 108 -2.73 8.62 6.65
C GLU A 108 -1.98 7.58 7.50
N SER A 109 -0.99 6.88 6.92
CA SER A 109 -0.12 5.97 7.69
C SER A 109 0.77 6.71 8.69
N GLN A 110 1.30 7.88 8.33
CA GLN A 110 2.13 8.69 9.24
C GLN A 110 1.31 9.26 10.41
N GLU A 111 0.07 9.68 10.16
CA GLU A 111 -0.83 10.15 11.22
C GLU A 111 -1.22 9.03 12.20
N GLN A 112 -1.33 7.79 11.73
CA GLN A 112 -1.60 6.63 12.59
C GLN A 112 -0.40 6.23 13.45
N GLU A 113 0.83 6.30 12.90
CA GLU A 113 2.06 6.02 13.65
C GLU A 113 2.38 7.11 14.69
N GLU A 114 2.24 8.39 14.33
CA GLU A 114 2.47 9.51 15.27
C GLU A 114 1.36 9.63 16.34
N GLY A 115 0.13 9.17 16.03
CA GLY A 115 -1.00 9.16 16.95
C GLY A 115 -0.87 8.20 18.14
N SER A 116 0.07 7.26 18.11
CA SER A 116 0.24 6.24 19.14
C SER A 116 1.18 6.65 20.29
N LEU A 117 1.93 7.76 20.21
CA LEU A 117 3.04 8.01 21.16
C LEU A 117 3.14 9.37 21.86
N ALA A 118 2.34 10.42 21.57
CA ALA A 118 2.40 11.66 22.35
C ALA A 118 1.25 12.66 22.07
N PRO A 119 0.93 13.57 23.02
CA PRO A 119 -0.02 14.65 22.78
C PRO A 119 0.48 15.59 21.67
N LYS A 120 -0.46 16.04 20.83
CA LYS A 120 -0.25 16.90 19.65
C LYS A 120 0.39 18.26 19.99
N ARG A 121 1.70 18.28 20.29
CA ARG A 121 2.48 19.51 20.20
C ARG A 121 2.64 19.83 18.72
N LYS A 122 2.23 21.03 18.30
CA LYS A 122 2.48 21.55 16.95
C LYS A 122 4.00 21.58 16.74
N ARG A 123 4.58 20.48 16.25
CA ARG A 123 5.99 20.47 15.82
C ARG A 123 6.09 21.48 14.68
N PRO A 124 7.13 22.34 14.65
CA PRO A 124 7.36 23.19 13.49
C PRO A 124 7.41 22.28 12.27
N ALA A 125 6.64 22.63 11.23
CA ALA A 125 6.61 21.87 9.99
C ALA A 125 8.06 21.69 9.53
N LYS A 126 8.57 20.46 9.52
CA LYS A 126 9.89 20.18 8.95
C LYS A 126 9.85 20.72 7.52
N LYS A 127 10.80 21.58 7.16
CA LYS A 127 10.92 22.09 5.79
C LYS A 127 11.00 20.86 4.88
N LYS A 128 10.05 20.71 3.97
CA LYS A 128 10.08 19.64 2.97
C LYS A 128 11.16 20.04 1.96
N VAL A 129 12.23 19.27 1.87
CA VAL A 129 13.33 19.50 0.92
C VAL A 129 13.16 18.47 -0.21
N PRO A 130 13.49 18.80 -1.47
CA PRO A 130 13.52 17.80 -2.54
C PRO A 130 14.42 16.62 -2.16
N ASP A 131 14.02 15.41 -2.56
CA ASP A 131 14.75 14.18 -2.24
C ASP A 131 16.15 14.16 -2.90
N VAL A 132 16.23 14.67 -4.13
CA VAL A 132 17.47 14.83 -4.90
C VAL A 132 17.48 16.21 -5.56
N LEU A 133 18.60 16.91 -5.45
CA LEU A 133 18.81 18.19 -6.13
C LEU A 133 19.57 17.96 -7.42
N TRP A 134 18.96 18.36 -8.53
CA TRP A 134 19.58 18.29 -9.85
C TRP A 134 19.98 19.69 -10.31
N VAL A 135 21.17 19.79 -10.91
CA VAL A 135 21.69 21.03 -11.51
C VAL A 135 22.17 20.76 -12.94
N GLN A 136 21.91 21.70 -13.84
CA GLN A 136 22.38 21.61 -15.22
C GLN A 136 23.70 22.36 -15.38
N CYS A 137 24.63 21.77 -16.13
CA CYS A 137 25.87 22.42 -16.50
C CYS A 137 25.66 23.41 -17.66
N GLU A 138 25.89 24.69 -17.44
CA GLU A 138 25.72 25.78 -18.42
C GLU A 138 26.79 25.81 -19.51
N TYR A 139 27.78 24.91 -19.48
CA TYR A 139 28.75 24.80 -20.57
C TYR A 139 28.04 24.31 -21.85
N PRO A 140 28.04 25.07 -22.97
CA PRO A 140 27.20 24.79 -24.13
C PRO A 140 27.43 23.44 -24.81
N LYS A 141 28.63 22.87 -24.68
CA LYS A 141 28.96 21.54 -25.22
C LYS A 141 28.66 20.39 -24.26
N CYS A 142 28.27 20.70 -23.01
CA CYS A 142 27.98 19.70 -21.99
C CYS A 142 26.47 19.59 -21.75
N LEU A 143 25.82 20.65 -21.22
CA LEU A 143 24.38 20.67 -20.88
C LEU A 143 23.87 19.50 -20.02
N LYS A 144 24.79 18.73 -19.41
CA LYS A 144 24.48 17.52 -18.65
C LYS A 144 23.85 17.87 -17.31
N TRP A 145 22.96 17.01 -16.86
CA TRP A 145 22.38 17.06 -15.52
C TRP A 145 23.26 16.33 -14.51
N ARG A 146 23.37 16.89 -13.29
CA ARG A 146 24.18 16.38 -12.17
C ARG A 146 23.37 16.38 -10.89
N THR A 147 23.49 15.31 -10.11
CA THR A 147 22.93 15.24 -8.76
C THR A 147 23.88 15.90 -7.76
N LEU A 148 23.33 16.69 -6.84
CA LEU A 148 24.08 17.26 -5.73
C LEU A 148 23.84 16.47 -4.44
N PRO A 149 24.82 16.41 -3.52
CA PRO A 149 24.66 15.73 -2.24
C PRO A 149 23.44 16.21 -1.45
N THR A 150 22.80 15.27 -0.75
CA THR A 150 21.64 15.55 0.09
C THR A 150 21.98 16.62 1.14
N GLY A 151 21.13 17.66 1.23
CA GLY A 151 21.33 18.79 2.15
C GLY A 151 22.06 20.00 1.55
N THR A 152 22.39 19.98 0.26
CA THR A 152 22.86 21.18 -0.46
C THR A 152 21.77 22.26 -0.44
N ASP A 153 22.11 23.49 -0.09
CA ASP A 153 21.14 24.60 -0.11
C ASP A 153 20.99 25.15 -1.53
N MET A 154 19.77 25.08 -2.08
CA MET A 154 19.44 25.60 -3.41
C MET A 154 19.65 27.12 -3.50
N ALA A 155 19.41 27.85 -2.41
CA ALA A 155 19.57 29.31 -2.39
C ALA A 155 21.04 29.76 -2.39
N ALA A 156 21.95 28.87 -2.01
CA ALA A 156 23.38 29.13 -1.98
C ALA A 156 24.08 28.80 -3.32
N LEU A 157 23.38 28.17 -4.26
CA LEU A 157 23.94 27.83 -5.57
C LEU A 157 24.11 29.08 -6.43
N PRO A 158 25.21 29.19 -7.20
CA PRO A 158 25.40 30.28 -8.13
C PRO A 158 24.36 30.22 -9.25
N GLN A 159 24.04 31.38 -9.82
CA GLN A 159 23.09 31.47 -10.95
C GLN A 159 23.57 30.70 -12.18
N ILE A 160 24.89 30.61 -12.38
CA ILE A 160 25.52 29.85 -13.47
C ILE A 160 26.37 28.77 -12.81
N TRP A 161 26.16 27.52 -13.23
CA TRP A 161 26.84 26.35 -12.67
C TRP A 161 27.51 25.50 -13.74
N TYR A 162 28.69 24.95 -13.43
CA TYR A 162 29.47 24.11 -14.33
C TYR A 162 29.85 22.79 -13.65
N CYS A 163 30.07 21.73 -14.43
CA CYS A 163 30.56 20.44 -13.91
C CYS A 163 31.82 20.57 -13.05
N THR A 164 32.69 21.54 -13.34
CA THR A 164 33.92 21.82 -12.57
C THR A 164 33.65 22.30 -11.14
N MET A 165 32.44 22.78 -10.85
CA MET A 165 32.00 23.21 -9.51
C MET A 165 31.36 22.07 -8.71
N HIS A 166 31.37 20.85 -9.24
CA HIS A 166 30.73 19.72 -8.61
C HIS A 166 31.51 19.22 -7.37
N PRO A 167 30.86 18.93 -6.23
CA PRO A 167 31.55 18.48 -5.01
C PRO A 167 32.34 17.17 -5.20
N ASN A 168 31.86 16.28 -6.06
CA ASN A 168 32.57 15.06 -6.43
C ASN A 168 33.76 15.37 -7.37
N PRO A 169 35.01 15.10 -6.96
CA PRO A 169 36.20 15.34 -7.77
C PRO A 169 36.20 14.61 -9.11
N ALA A 170 35.59 13.41 -9.18
CA ALA A 170 35.52 12.63 -10.41
C ALA A 170 34.71 13.35 -11.50
N ILE A 171 33.68 14.11 -11.12
CA ILE A 171 32.88 14.92 -12.04
C ILE A 171 33.61 16.23 -12.34
N ALA A 172 34.10 16.91 -11.30
CA ALA A 172 34.75 18.21 -11.41
C ALA A 172 36.00 18.20 -12.29
N GLN A 173 36.83 17.15 -12.16
CA GLN A 173 38.09 17.02 -12.89
C GLN A 173 37.93 16.31 -14.24
N SER A 174 36.73 15.83 -14.57
CA SER A 174 36.48 15.12 -15.84
C SER A 174 36.52 16.00 -17.09
N ASN A 175 36.64 17.32 -16.94
CA ASN A 175 36.51 18.27 -18.05
C ASN A 175 35.23 18.01 -18.89
N HIS A 176 34.10 17.82 -18.19
CA HIS A 176 32.79 17.49 -18.78
C HIS A 176 32.67 16.10 -19.41
N ALA A 177 33.70 15.25 -19.37
CA ALA A 177 33.65 13.91 -19.95
C ALA A 177 32.85 12.91 -19.11
N PHE A 178 32.64 13.17 -17.81
CA PHE A 178 31.91 12.24 -16.94
C PHE A 178 30.50 11.95 -17.52
N PRO A 179 30.07 10.67 -17.62
CA PRO A 179 28.75 10.31 -18.15
C PRO A 179 27.61 10.98 -17.38
N GLU A 180 26.49 11.28 -18.04
CA GLU A 180 25.31 11.80 -17.35
C GLU A 180 24.72 10.73 -16.42
N GLU A 181 24.31 11.17 -15.23
CA GLU A 181 23.64 10.28 -14.28
C GLU A 181 22.22 10.02 -14.74
N VAL A 182 21.82 8.76 -14.80
CA VAL A 182 20.48 8.39 -15.24
C VAL A 182 19.52 8.57 -14.07
N TYR A 183 18.39 9.22 -14.31
CA TYR A 183 17.28 9.23 -13.36
C TYR A 183 16.78 7.80 -13.14
N VAL A 184 16.87 7.32 -11.90
CA VAL A 184 16.32 6.03 -11.51
C VAL A 184 14.93 6.27 -10.93
N ASP A 185 13.92 5.89 -11.71
CA ASP A 185 12.52 5.92 -11.30
C ASP A 185 12.32 4.95 -10.11
N ASP A 186 12.12 5.51 -8.91
CA ASP A 186 11.90 4.73 -7.68
C ASP A 186 10.43 4.30 -7.54
N ASN A 187 9.88 3.73 -8.60
CA ASN A 187 8.57 3.07 -8.62
C ASN A 187 8.49 1.85 -7.67
N THR A 188 9.60 1.47 -7.03
CA THR A 188 9.65 0.36 -6.06
C THR A 188 8.77 0.63 -4.85
N VAL A 189 8.71 1.88 -4.37
CA VAL A 189 7.94 2.24 -3.18
C VAL A 189 6.44 2.09 -3.40
N VAL A 190 5.94 2.45 -4.59
CA VAL A 190 4.50 2.30 -4.93
C VAL A 190 4.11 0.82 -5.03
N GLU A 191 4.97 -0.01 -5.61
CA GLU A 191 4.76 -1.45 -5.72
C GLU A 191 4.85 -2.16 -4.38
N GLU A 192 5.83 -1.79 -3.55
CA GLU A 192 5.95 -2.30 -2.18
C GLU A 192 4.75 -1.91 -1.33
N THR A 193 4.27 -0.66 -1.43
CA THR A 193 3.06 -0.20 -0.74
C THR A 193 1.82 -0.96 -1.21
N LYS A 194 1.67 -1.23 -2.52
CA LYS A 194 0.58 -2.08 -3.04
C LYS A 194 0.67 -3.50 -2.48
N LYS A 195 1.85 -4.11 -2.47
CA LYS A 195 2.10 -5.45 -1.91
C LYS A 195 1.80 -5.49 -0.41
N ARG A 196 2.26 -4.50 0.35
CA ARG A 196 2.01 -4.38 1.80
C ARG A 196 0.51 -4.26 2.10
N LYS A 197 -0.22 -3.48 1.30
CA LYS A 197 -1.68 -3.34 1.44
C LYS A 197 -2.45 -4.61 1.08
N LEU A 198 -1.98 -5.35 0.07
CA LEU A 198 -2.55 -6.64 -0.30
C LEU A 198 -2.31 -7.67 0.82
N ALA A 199 -1.07 -7.77 1.30
CA ALA A 199 -0.68 -8.64 2.41
C ALA A 199 -1.49 -8.34 3.67
N TRP A 200 -1.67 -7.06 4.05
CA TRP A 200 -2.51 -6.68 5.20
C TRP A 200 -3.98 -7.11 5.03
N ARG A 201 -4.54 -6.99 3.82
CA ARG A 201 -5.92 -7.44 3.53
C ARG A 201 -6.04 -8.95 3.63
N GLU A 202 -5.06 -9.69 3.12
CA GLU A 202 -5.00 -11.15 3.21
C GLU A 202 -4.84 -11.61 4.66
N GLU A 203 -3.96 -10.98 5.43
CA GLU A 203 -3.77 -11.25 6.86
C GLU A 203 -5.08 -11.02 7.65
N ARG A 204 -5.81 -9.92 7.40
CA ARG A 204 -7.12 -9.70 8.04
C ARG A 204 -8.16 -10.74 7.66
N LYS A 205 -8.18 -11.19 6.39
CA LYS A 205 -9.07 -12.27 5.95
C LYS A 205 -8.72 -13.58 6.67
N GLN A 206 -7.44 -13.92 6.75
CA GLN A 206 -6.98 -15.12 7.44
C GLN A 206 -7.29 -15.07 8.93
N LYS A 207 -7.10 -13.93 9.61
CA LYS A 207 -7.47 -13.76 11.02
C LYS A 207 -8.98 -13.96 11.25
N LYS A 208 -9.83 -13.44 10.37
CA LYS A 208 -11.28 -13.66 10.44
C LYS A 208 -11.65 -15.14 10.28
N ILE A 209 -11.09 -15.81 9.27
CA ILE A 209 -11.32 -17.23 9.02
C ILE A 209 -10.83 -18.08 10.21
N ALA A 210 -9.68 -17.75 10.79
CA ALA A 210 -9.14 -18.45 11.94
C ALA A 210 -10.02 -18.25 13.19
N GLU A 211 -10.56 -17.04 13.39
CA GLU A 211 -11.46 -16.75 14.50
C GLU A 211 -12.81 -17.48 14.33
N GLU A 212 -13.35 -17.53 13.12
CA GLU A 212 -14.56 -18.31 12.79
C GLU A 212 -14.35 -19.81 13.03
N LYS A 213 -13.25 -20.39 12.53
CA LYS A 213 -12.90 -21.78 12.81
C LYS A 213 -12.77 -22.08 14.30
N LYS A 214 -12.13 -21.17 15.05
CA LYS A 214 -11.97 -21.34 16.50
C LYS A 214 -13.33 -21.32 17.22
N LYS A 215 -14.25 -20.45 16.79
CA LYS A 215 -15.63 -20.41 17.29
C LYS A 215 -16.41 -21.67 16.93
N GLU A 216 -16.27 -22.18 15.71
CA GLU A 216 -16.89 -23.44 15.29
C GLU A 216 -16.39 -24.63 16.12
N GLU A 217 -15.07 -24.73 16.34
CA GLU A 217 -14.48 -25.75 17.21
C GLU A 217 -14.98 -25.66 18.65
N GLU A 218 -15.15 -24.45 19.18
CA GLU A 218 -15.65 -24.21 20.53
C GLU A 218 -17.14 -24.58 20.66
N ILE A 219 -17.96 -24.24 19.65
CA ILE A 219 -19.36 -24.67 19.55
C ILE A 219 -19.45 -26.19 19.47
N GLN A 220 -18.56 -26.84 18.70
CA GLN A 220 -18.57 -28.29 18.56
C GLN A 220 -18.20 -28.99 19.88
N LYS A 221 -17.19 -28.49 20.60
CA LYS A 221 -16.85 -28.98 21.95
C LYS A 221 -17.99 -28.79 22.94
N LEU A 222 -18.71 -27.66 22.89
CA LEU A 222 -19.87 -27.43 23.74
C LEU A 222 -21.02 -28.40 23.41
N LYS A 223 -21.26 -28.69 22.13
CA LYS A 223 -22.25 -29.70 21.72
C LYS A 223 -21.89 -31.10 22.23
N GLU A 224 -20.63 -31.53 22.02
CA GLU A 224 -20.16 -32.82 22.52
C GLU A 224 -20.26 -32.92 24.05
N LEU A 225 -19.95 -31.83 24.76
CA LEU A 225 -20.10 -31.79 26.22
C LEU A 225 -21.57 -31.91 26.64
N SER A 226 -22.47 -31.21 25.95
CA SER A 226 -23.92 -31.29 26.18
C SER A 226 -24.47 -32.69 25.91
N GLU A 227 -24.02 -33.36 24.85
CA GLU A 227 -24.42 -34.73 24.52
C GLU A 227 -23.94 -35.72 25.57
N LYS A 228 -22.70 -35.58 26.07
CA LYS A 228 -22.16 -36.39 27.17
C LYS A 228 -22.96 -36.19 28.46
N GLN A 229 -23.27 -34.94 28.81
CA GLN A 229 -24.09 -34.64 29.99
C GLN A 229 -25.51 -35.21 29.87
N ALA A 230 -26.13 -35.14 28.68
CA ALA A 230 -27.43 -35.73 28.43
C ALA A 230 -27.40 -37.27 28.54
N ALA A 231 -26.37 -37.92 28.00
CA ALA A 231 -26.19 -39.36 28.10
C ALA A 231 -25.96 -39.81 29.56
N GLU A 232 -25.16 -39.06 30.32
CA GLU A 232 -24.94 -39.34 31.75
C GLU A 232 -26.23 -39.17 32.57
N LEU A 233 -27.04 -38.14 32.28
CA LEU A 233 -28.34 -37.95 32.90
C LEU A 233 -29.28 -39.12 32.60
N GLN A 234 -29.37 -39.55 31.33
CA GLN A 234 -30.17 -40.71 30.93
C GLN A 234 -29.72 -42.00 31.63
N GLN A 235 -28.41 -42.23 31.76
CA GLN A 235 -27.90 -43.39 32.51
C GLN A 235 -28.29 -43.33 33.99
N ARG A 236 -28.24 -42.14 34.61
CA ARG A 236 -28.69 -41.94 35.99
C ARG A 236 -30.18 -42.20 36.16
N GLU A 237 -31.02 -41.73 35.24
CA GLU A 237 -32.46 -41.97 35.26
C GLU A 237 -32.77 -43.48 35.13
N LEU A 238 -32.13 -44.17 34.19
CA LEU A 238 -32.28 -45.62 34.02
C LEU A 238 -31.83 -46.39 35.27
N ALA A 239 -30.71 -46.01 35.88
CA ALA A 239 -30.22 -46.62 37.12
C ALA A 239 -31.19 -46.37 38.29
N ALA A 240 -31.77 -45.17 38.41
CA ALA A 240 -32.77 -44.85 39.41
C ALA A 240 -34.07 -45.66 39.22
N GLN A 241 -34.52 -45.82 37.97
CA GLN A 241 -35.68 -46.66 37.64
C GLN A 241 -35.42 -48.14 37.97
N ALA A 242 -34.25 -48.68 37.63
CA ALA A 242 -33.88 -50.05 37.96
C ALA A 242 -33.79 -50.25 39.49
N ALA A 243 -33.22 -49.31 40.23
CA ALA A 243 -33.17 -49.36 41.70
C ALA A 243 -34.58 -49.31 42.33
N ALA A 244 -35.48 -48.51 41.77
CA ALA A 244 -36.88 -48.46 42.23
C ALA A 244 -37.61 -49.80 41.97
N GLN A 245 -37.40 -50.43 40.81
CA GLN A 245 -37.95 -51.74 40.49
C GLN A 245 -37.43 -52.83 41.45
N VAL A 246 -36.13 -52.85 41.74
CA VAL A 246 -35.54 -53.78 42.71
C VAL A 246 -36.10 -53.54 44.12
N ALA A 247 -36.25 -52.28 44.54
CA ALA A 247 -36.84 -51.95 45.83
C ALA A 247 -38.31 -52.40 45.94
N GLU A 248 -39.09 -52.25 44.86
CA GLU A 248 -40.46 -52.74 44.79
C GLU A 248 -40.53 -54.27 44.86
N GLU A 249 -39.63 -54.96 44.16
CA GLU A 249 -39.56 -56.43 44.16
C GLU A 249 -39.14 -56.98 45.54
N VAL A 250 -38.18 -56.33 46.21
CA VAL A 250 -37.79 -56.66 47.60
C VAL A 250 -38.94 -56.40 48.57
N ALA A 251 -39.70 -55.32 48.40
CA ALA A 251 -40.86 -55.02 49.23
C ALA A 251 -41.96 -56.07 49.04
N LYS A 252 -42.22 -56.52 47.81
CA LYS A 252 -43.17 -57.60 47.51
C LYS A 252 -42.73 -58.92 48.13
N ARG A 253 -41.45 -59.30 48.00
CA ARG A 253 -40.91 -60.51 48.66
C ARG A 253 -41.08 -60.47 50.19
N ARG A 254 -40.76 -59.35 50.83
CA ARG A 254 -40.97 -59.19 52.28
C ARG A 254 -42.44 -59.29 52.68
N GLN A 255 -43.36 -58.73 51.89
CA GLN A 255 -44.79 -58.86 52.15
C GLN A 255 -45.26 -60.30 52.01
N GLU A 256 -44.71 -61.05 51.05
CA GLU A 256 -45.05 -62.46 50.83
C GLU A 256 -44.46 -63.38 51.89
N GLU A 257 -43.24 -63.11 52.37
CA GLU A 257 -42.64 -63.77 53.54
C GLU A 257 -43.46 -63.55 54.81
N MET A 258 -43.88 -62.32 55.12
CA MET A 258 -44.76 -62.06 56.27
C MET A 258 -46.13 -62.74 56.15
N ARG A 259 -46.61 -63.01 54.93
CA ARG A 259 -47.89 -63.68 54.68
C ARG A 259 -47.80 -65.21 54.79
N GLN A 260 -46.59 -65.78 54.76
CA GLN A 260 -46.34 -67.20 54.94
C GLN A 260 -46.05 -67.57 56.40
N GLU A 261 -45.79 -66.59 57.27
CA GLU A 261 -45.53 -66.77 58.71
C GLU A 261 -46.78 -66.61 59.62
N GLU A 262 -47.94 -66.21 59.06
CA GLU A 262 -49.27 -66.20 59.72
C GLU A 262 -50.07 -67.49 59.45
#